data_AF-A0A8J3X0Y2-F1
#
_entry.id   AF-A0A8J3X0Y2-F1
#
_cell.length_a   1.000
_cell.length_b   1.000
_cell.length_c   1.000
_cell.angle_alpha   90.00
_cell.angle_beta   90.00
_cell.angle_gamma   90.00
#
_symmetry.space_group_name_H-M   'P 1'
#
loop_
_entity.id
_entity.type
_entity.pdbx_description
1 polymer ?
#
loop_
_entity_poly.entity_id
_entity_poly.type
_entity_poly.pdbx_seq_one_letter_code
_entity_poly.pdbx_strand_id
1 'polypeptide(L)'
;MATTDGRHSVQGNPTPDIAAGRTASRPVDHVWALARISIGWIFLWAFLDKTFGWGFATAAERAWINGGSPTTGFLKGTGENALGGFFSGLAGQAWVDWLFMAGLLGVGLALILGIGMRLAAVAGGLMLLLMWAAELPLANNPFMDDHIVYTIVLAGLALANAGDTLGLGRWWGSTALVHRLPILK
;
A
#
# COMPACT_ATOMS: atom_id res chain seq x y z
N MET A 1 -43.51 41.60 -59.49
CA MET A 1 -42.11 41.35 -59.12
C MET A 1 -42.12 40.19 -58.14
N ALA A 2 -41.65 39.02 -58.59
CA ALA A 2 -41.67 37.75 -57.86
C ALA A 2 -40.30 37.47 -57.21
N THR A 3 -40.30 36.80 -56.05
CA THR A 3 -39.44 35.69 -55.55
C THR A 3 -39.50 35.67 -54.00
N THR A 4 -40.25 34.77 -53.35
CA THR A 4 -39.90 33.42 -52.84
C THR A 4 -38.66 33.33 -51.96
N ASP A 5 -38.93 33.14 -50.66
CA ASP A 5 -38.48 32.07 -49.74
C ASP A 5 -37.04 31.54 -49.86
N GLY A 6 -36.33 31.57 -48.73
CA GLY A 6 -34.94 31.13 -48.59
C GLY A 6 -34.55 30.91 -47.13
N ARG A 7 -35.21 29.95 -46.47
CA ARG A 7 -34.73 29.34 -45.22
C ARG A 7 -33.30 28.79 -45.41
N HIS A 8 -32.35 29.32 -44.66
CA HIS A 8 -31.05 28.70 -44.40
C HIS A 8 -30.85 28.68 -42.88
N SER A 9 -31.16 27.54 -42.27
CA SER A 9 -30.22 26.47 -41.91
C SER A 9 -29.60 26.72 -40.53
N VAL A 10 -30.17 26.00 -39.57
CA VAL A 10 -29.70 25.72 -38.21
C VAL A 10 -28.17 25.72 -38.14
N GLN A 11 -27.59 26.78 -37.56
CA GLN A 11 -26.23 26.74 -37.05
C GLN A 11 -26.32 26.03 -35.70
N GLY A 12 -26.18 24.70 -35.74
CA GLY A 12 -25.91 23.93 -34.54
C GLY A 12 -24.62 24.45 -33.93
N ASN A 13 -24.71 25.04 -32.73
CA ASN A 13 -23.53 25.24 -31.92
C ASN A 13 -22.82 23.89 -31.82
N PRO A 14 -21.51 23.79 -32.12
CA PRO A 14 -20.76 22.61 -31.74
C PRO A 14 -20.89 22.52 -30.21
N THR A 15 -21.64 21.53 -29.73
CA THR A 15 -21.49 21.04 -28.37
C THR A 15 -19.98 20.91 -28.16
N PRO A 16 -19.37 21.61 -27.18
CA PRO A 16 -18.02 21.26 -26.80
C PRO A 16 -18.07 19.77 -26.51
N ASP A 17 -17.27 19.02 -27.25
CA ASP A 17 -17.17 17.59 -27.12
C ASP A 17 -16.68 17.34 -25.70
N ILE A 18 -17.61 17.18 -24.75
CA ILE A 18 -17.35 16.65 -23.41
C ILE A 18 -17.11 15.14 -23.55
N ALA A 19 -16.32 14.75 -24.55
CA ALA A 19 -15.48 13.59 -24.46
C ALA A 19 -14.40 13.97 -23.44
N ALA A 20 -14.79 13.88 -22.16
CA ALA A 20 -13.89 13.97 -21.02
C ALA A 20 -12.64 13.17 -21.36
N GLY A 21 -11.54 13.88 -21.60
CA GLY A 21 -10.29 13.27 -21.97
C GLY A 21 -9.97 12.21 -20.94
N ARG A 22 -9.89 10.96 -21.38
CA ARG A 22 -9.03 9.98 -20.70
C ARG A 22 -7.66 10.64 -20.67
N THR A 23 -7.32 11.32 -19.58
CA THR A 23 -5.97 11.86 -19.38
C THR A 23 -5.03 10.69 -19.61
N ALA A 24 -4.28 10.74 -20.70
CA ALA A 24 -3.33 9.70 -21.05
C ALA A 24 -2.42 9.48 -19.84
N SER A 25 -2.19 8.21 -19.47
CA SER A 25 -1.32 7.87 -18.36
C SER A 25 0.03 8.57 -18.55
N ARG A 26 0.44 9.37 -17.58
CA ARG A 26 1.73 10.07 -17.63
C ARG A 26 2.82 9.06 -17.28
N PRO A 27 4.06 9.24 -17.76
CA PRO A 27 5.17 8.36 -17.38
C PRO A 27 5.33 8.19 -15.86
N VAL A 28 5.10 9.26 -15.10
CA VAL A 28 5.16 9.24 -13.62
C VAL A 28 4.12 8.29 -12.99
N ASP A 29 2.96 8.07 -13.62
CA ASP A 29 1.92 7.20 -13.08
C ASP A 29 2.38 5.73 -13.12
N HIS A 30 3.20 5.36 -14.11
CA HIS A 30 3.84 4.04 -14.17
C HIS A 30 4.95 3.89 -13.12
N VAL A 31 5.72 4.96 -12.85
CA VAL A 31 6.72 4.94 -11.78
C VAL A 31 6.06 4.68 -10.42
N TRP A 32 4.96 5.38 -10.12
CA TRP A 32 4.19 5.14 -8.90
C TRP A 32 3.57 3.74 -8.85
N ALA A 33 3.09 3.22 -9.98
CA ALA A 33 2.58 1.85 -10.05
C ALA A 33 3.67 0.81 -9.77
N LEU A 34 4.88 1.01 -10.30
CA LEU A 34 6.03 0.16 -10.03
C LEU A 34 6.46 0.26 -8.56
N ALA A 35 6.57 1.48 -8.01
CA ALA A 35 6.88 1.66 -6.59
C ALA A 35 5.86 0.97 -5.68
N ARG A 36 4.56 1.09 -6.00
CA ARG A 36 3.47 0.37 -5.32
C ARG A 36 3.69 -1.14 -5.33
N ILE A 37 3.96 -1.70 -6.51
CA ILE A 37 4.17 -3.14 -6.67
C ILE A 37 5.43 -3.60 -5.94
N SER A 38 6.52 -2.82 -6.02
CA SER A 38 7.77 -3.13 -5.32
C SER A 38 7.59 -3.17 -3.80
N ILE A 39 6.91 -2.18 -3.21
CA ILE A 39 6.64 -2.18 -1.76
C ILE A 39 5.67 -3.30 -1.40
N GLY A 40 4.60 -3.51 -2.19
CA GLY A 40 3.68 -4.63 -1.99
C GLY A 40 4.40 -5.99 -2.01
N TRP A 41 5.39 -6.14 -2.90
CA TRP A 41 6.22 -7.33 -2.98
C TRP A 41 7.09 -7.51 -1.73
N ILE A 42 7.68 -6.45 -1.18
CA ILE A 42 8.45 -6.52 0.07
C ILE A 42 7.60 -7.08 1.20
N PHE A 43 6.37 -6.57 1.37
CA PHE A 43 5.43 -7.04 2.40
C PHE A 43 5.02 -8.49 2.18
N LEU A 44 4.65 -8.84 0.94
CA LEU A 44 4.21 -10.19 0.60
C LEU A 44 5.36 -11.20 0.74
N TRP A 45 6.57 -10.83 0.33
CA TRP A 45 7.75 -11.66 0.48
C TRP A 45 8.08 -11.90 1.95
N ALA A 46 8.03 -10.87 2.79
CA ALA A 46 8.22 -11.02 4.22
C ALA A 46 7.19 -11.97 4.84
N PHE A 47 5.92 -11.89 4.41
CA PHE A 47 4.89 -12.86 4.81
C PHE A 47 5.24 -14.29 4.36
N LEU A 48 5.61 -14.49 3.10
CA LEU A 48 5.93 -15.81 2.55
C LEU A 48 7.12 -16.43 3.26
N ASP A 49 8.23 -15.71 3.39
CA ASP A 49 9.43 -16.20 4.06
C ASP A 49 9.16 -16.49 5.55
N LYS A 50 8.39 -15.65 6.25
CA LYS A 50 8.00 -15.92 7.65
C LYS A 50 7.06 -17.11 7.78
N THR A 51 6.17 -17.29 6.82
CA THR A 51 5.22 -18.41 6.83
C THR A 51 5.94 -19.73 6.61
N PHE A 52 6.79 -19.81 5.59
CA PHE A 52 7.37 -21.08 5.11
C PHE A 52 8.82 -21.33 5.57
N GLY A 53 9.56 -20.29 5.99
CA GLY A 53 10.94 -20.39 6.46
C GLY A 53 11.93 -20.81 5.37
N TRP A 54 11.96 -20.08 4.24
CA TRP A 54 12.86 -20.39 3.12
C TRP A 54 14.32 -20.01 3.38
N GLY A 55 14.64 -19.44 4.54
CA GLY A 55 16.02 -19.17 4.97
C GLY A 55 16.58 -17.84 4.49
N PHE A 56 15.77 -16.95 3.92
CA PHE A 56 16.24 -15.59 3.55
C PHE A 56 16.39 -14.72 4.80
N ALA A 57 15.29 -14.53 5.52
CA ALA A 57 15.30 -13.89 6.83
C ALA A 57 14.84 -14.85 7.95
N THR A 58 14.08 -15.88 7.58
CA THR A 58 13.46 -16.83 8.52
C THR A 58 13.99 -18.23 8.27
N ALA A 59 14.76 -18.77 9.21
CA ALA A 59 15.18 -20.17 9.19
C ALA A 59 13.96 -21.11 9.24
N ALA A 60 14.08 -22.30 8.64
CA ALA A 60 12.98 -23.26 8.55
C ALA A 60 12.40 -23.65 9.92
N GLU A 61 13.24 -23.84 10.95
CA GLU A 61 12.76 -24.12 12.31
C GLU A 61 12.00 -22.97 12.97
N ARG A 62 12.13 -21.75 12.45
CA ARG A 62 11.42 -20.54 12.93
C ARG A 62 10.23 -20.16 12.06
N ALA A 63 9.91 -20.95 11.04
CA ALA A 63 8.74 -20.74 10.19
C ALA A 63 7.46 -20.71 11.04
N TRP A 64 6.51 -19.87 10.66
CA TRP A 64 5.25 -19.73 11.38
C TRP A 64 4.44 -21.02 11.37
N ILE A 65 4.42 -21.74 10.24
CA ILE A 65 3.75 -23.05 10.12
C ILE A 65 4.38 -24.12 11.02
N ASN A 66 5.62 -23.92 11.47
CA ASN A 66 6.33 -24.81 12.39
C ASN A 66 6.17 -24.35 13.86
N GLY A 67 5.29 -23.40 14.13
CA GLY A 67 5.05 -22.84 15.47
C GLY A 67 6.02 -21.73 15.88
N GLY A 68 6.86 -21.24 14.96
CA GLY A 68 7.70 -20.07 15.18
C GLY A 68 6.87 -18.80 15.35
N SER A 69 7.42 -17.80 16.04
CA SER A 69 6.77 -16.49 16.21
C SER A 69 7.37 -15.45 15.24
N PRO A 70 6.59 -14.95 14.26
CA PRO A 70 7.03 -13.94 13.27
C PRO A 70 7.61 -12.66 13.88
N THR A 71 7.12 -12.25 15.05
CA THR A 71 7.53 -10.98 15.68
C THR A 71 8.62 -11.14 16.73
N THR A 72 8.80 -12.34 17.28
CA THR A 72 9.76 -12.57 18.37
C THR A 72 11.19 -12.22 17.97
N GLY A 73 11.64 -12.63 16.79
CA GLY A 73 13.02 -12.38 16.36
C GLY A 73 13.33 -10.87 16.24
N PHE A 74 12.37 -10.12 15.70
CA PHE A 74 12.49 -8.67 15.54
C PHE A 74 12.40 -7.95 16.89
N LEU A 75 11.33 -8.20 17.65
CA LEU A 75 11.02 -7.45 18.88
C LEU A 75 11.92 -7.81 20.08
N LYS A 76 12.47 -9.04 20.13
CA LYS A 76 13.49 -9.38 21.15
C LYS A 76 14.89 -8.93 20.74
N GLY A 77 15.16 -8.87 19.43
CA GLY A 77 16.42 -8.33 18.91
C GLY A 77 16.63 -6.86 19.27
N THR A 78 15.53 -6.14 19.54
CA THR A 78 15.53 -4.76 20.01
C THR A 78 15.41 -4.64 21.53
N GLY A 79 15.62 -5.70 22.31
CA GLY A 79 15.45 -5.66 23.77
C GLY A 79 16.35 -4.66 24.50
N GLU A 80 17.52 -4.34 23.95
CA GLU A 80 18.47 -3.36 24.48
C GLU A 80 18.20 -1.92 24.02
N ASN A 81 17.23 -1.73 23.13
CA ASN A 81 16.86 -0.44 22.56
C ASN A 81 16.05 0.41 23.56
N ALA A 82 15.94 1.71 23.29
CA ALA A 82 15.30 2.67 24.20
C ALA A 82 13.85 2.30 24.55
N LEU A 83 13.15 1.65 23.63
CA LEU A 83 11.78 1.15 23.81
C LEU A 83 11.70 -0.39 23.95
N GLY A 84 12.85 -1.04 24.10
CA GLY A 84 13.00 -2.50 24.06
C GLY A 84 12.14 -3.23 25.07
N GLY A 85 11.97 -2.69 26.28
CA GLY A 85 11.11 -3.30 27.31
C GLY A 85 9.62 -3.36 26.93
N PHE A 86 9.10 -2.34 26.26
CA PHE A 86 7.71 -2.33 25.77
C PHE A 86 7.50 -3.35 24.66
N PHE A 87 8.38 -3.35 23.66
CA PHE A 87 8.28 -4.24 22.50
C PHE A 87 8.61 -5.70 22.82
N SER A 88 9.56 -5.94 23.72
CA SER A 88 9.86 -7.29 24.23
C SER A 88 8.68 -7.90 24.99
N GLY A 89 7.87 -7.07 25.65
CA GLY A 89 6.64 -7.52 26.30
C GLY A 89 5.55 -7.97 25.32
N LEU A 90 5.54 -7.41 24.10
CA LEU A 90 4.63 -7.80 23.02
C LEU A 90 5.16 -9.00 22.21
N ALA A 91 6.47 -9.23 22.24
CA ALA A 91 7.14 -10.29 21.49
C ALA A 91 6.62 -11.69 21.86
N GLY A 92 6.22 -12.46 20.85
CA GLY A 92 5.77 -13.85 21.05
C GLY A 92 4.33 -13.98 21.54
N GLN A 93 3.59 -12.87 21.66
CA GLN A 93 2.16 -12.95 21.88
C GLN A 93 1.45 -13.35 20.59
N ALA A 94 0.67 -14.43 20.63
CA ALA A 94 0.03 -15.00 19.44
C ALA A 94 -0.84 -13.97 18.68
N TRP A 95 -1.56 -13.09 19.38
CA TRP A 95 -2.37 -12.06 18.71
C TRP A 95 -1.53 -11.00 17.98
N VAL A 96 -0.33 -10.70 18.49
CA VAL A 96 0.61 -9.78 17.83
C VAL A 96 1.16 -10.43 16.56
N ASP A 97 1.50 -11.71 16.63
CA ASP A 97 1.94 -12.49 15.47
C ASP A 97 0.85 -12.56 14.39
N TRP A 98 -0.40 -12.85 14.76
CA TRP A 98 -1.52 -12.87 13.84
C TRP A 98 -1.77 -11.49 13.22
N LEU A 99 -1.75 -10.42 14.02
CA LEU A 99 -1.96 -9.05 13.54
C LEU A 99 -0.85 -8.63 12.57
N PHE A 100 0.41 -8.95 12.90
CA PHE A 100 1.56 -8.64 12.05
C PHE A 100 1.50 -9.42 10.72
N MET A 101 1.19 -10.71 10.76
CA MET A 101 1.07 -11.53 9.55
C MET A 101 -0.13 -11.14 8.69
N ALA A 102 -1.27 -10.81 9.31
CA ALA A 102 -2.43 -10.26 8.60
C ALA A 102 -2.12 -8.90 7.98
N GLY A 103 -1.34 -8.06 8.67
CA GLY A 103 -0.83 -6.79 8.15
C GLY A 103 0.06 -6.99 6.93
N LEU A 104 1.05 -7.87 7.01
CA LEU A 104 1.96 -8.18 5.88
C LEU A 104 1.19 -8.70 4.66
N LEU A 105 0.32 -9.70 4.85
CA LEU A 105 -0.46 -10.28 3.77
C LEU A 105 -1.48 -9.27 3.20
N GLY A 106 -2.24 -8.61 4.07
CA GLY A 106 -3.30 -7.70 3.68
C GLY A 106 -2.77 -6.48 2.95
N VAL A 107 -1.76 -5.81 3.51
CA VAL A 107 -1.11 -4.65 2.88
C VAL A 107 -0.38 -5.08 1.61
N GLY A 108 0.35 -6.20 1.63
CA GLY A 108 1.04 -6.73 0.45
C GLY A 108 0.09 -6.97 -0.71
N LEU A 109 -1.01 -7.69 -0.50
CA LEU A 109 -2.02 -7.94 -1.52
C LEU A 109 -2.73 -6.67 -1.98
N ALA A 110 -3.13 -5.79 -1.05
CA ALA A 110 -3.76 -4.52 -1.38
C ALA A 110 -2.88 -3.66 -2.27
N LEU A 111 -1.58 -3.56 -1.95
CA LEU A 111 -0.60 -2.85 -2.75
C LEU A 111 -0.35 -3.53 -4.09
N ILE A 112 -0.18 -4.85 -4.19
CA ILE A 112 0.02 -5.53 -5.48
C ILE A 112 -1.19 -5.36 -6.39
N LEU A 113 -2.40 -5.57 -5.85
CA LEU A 113 -3.64 -5.49 -6.62
C LEU A 113 -4.07 -4.05 -6.88
N GLY A 114 -3.61 -3.08 -6.09
CA GLY A 114 -3.96 -1.67 -6.22
C GLY A 114 -5.38 -1.36 -5.72
N ILE A 115 -5.84 -2.10 -4.70
CA ILE A 115 -7.16 -1.95 -4.09
C ILE A 115 -7.01 -1.54 -2.63
N GLY A 116 -7.98 -0.81 -2.08
CA GLY A 116 -7.91 -0.42 -0.66
C GLY A 116 -6.70 0.46 -0.32
N MET A 117 -6.26 1.31 -1.25
CA MET A 117 -4.97 1.99 -1.18
C MET A 117 -4.82 2.86 0.07
N ARG A 118 -5.89 3.57 0.47
CA ARG A 118 -5.87 4.39 1.69
C ARG A 118 -5.73 3.53 2.95
N LEU A 119 -6.47 2.43 3.04
CA LEU A 119 -6.41 1.52 4.18
C LEU A 119 -5.03 0.84 4.24
N ALA A 120 -4.51 0.40 3.08
CA ALA A 120 -3.19 -0.19 2.98
C ALA A 120 -2.08 0.79 3.40
N ALA A 121 -2.19 2.06 2.98
CA ALA A 121 -1.22 3.09 3.37
C ALA A 121 -1.27 3.40 4.88
N VAL A 122 -2.46 3.46 5.49
CA VAL A 122 -2.60 3.68 6.94
C VAL A 122 -2.09 2.48 7.72
N ALA A 123 -2.55 1.27 7.40
CA ALA A 123 -2.18 0.06 8.11
C ALA A 123 -0.68 -0.27 7.94
N GLY A 124 -0.19 -0.22 6.69
CA GLY A 124 1.21 -0.46 6.37
C GLY A 124 2.12 0.62 6.97
N GLY A 125 1.74 1.89 6.85
CA GLY A 125 2.48 3.01 7.45
C GLY A 125 2.55 2.90 8.97
N LEU A 126 1.44 2.60 9.66
CA LEU A 126 1.45 2.38 11.11
C LEU A 126 2.37 1.23 11.51
N MET A 127 2.32 0.11 10.78
CA MET A 127 3.19 -1.03 11.05
C MET A 127 4.67 -0.67 10.90
N LEU A 128 5.04 -0.01 9.80
CA LEU A 128 6.42 0.45 9.56
C LEU A 128 6.89 1.45 10.62
N LEU A 129 6.03 2.38 11.04
CA LEU A 129 6.36 3.34 12.11
C LEU A 129 6.59 2.66 13.46
N LEU A 130 5.83 1.61 13.77
CA LEU A 130 6.04 0.82 14.98
C LEU A 130 7.35 0.02 14.92
N MET A 131 7.71 -0.48 13.74
CA MET A 131 8.99 -1.15 13.51
C MET A 131 10.16 -0.18 13.69
N TRP A 132 10.10 1.00 13.05
CA TRP A 132 11.05 2.08 13.24
C TRP A 132 11.24 2.44 14.72
N ALA A 133 10.13 2.61 15.46
CA ALA A 133 10.18 2.94 16.88
C ALA A 133 10.84 1.83 17.73
N ALA A 134 10.63 0.57 17.37
CA ALA A 134 11.26 -0.55 18.05
C ALA A 134 12.78 -0.59 17.87
N GLU A 135 13.29 -0.07 16.75
CA GLU A 135 14.71 -0.10 16.42
C GLU A 135 15.53 1.07 17.03
N LEU A 136 14.90 2.04 17.69
CA LEU A 136 15.59 3.20 18.24
C LEU A 136 16.48 2.88 19.47
N PRO A 137 17.77 3.26 19.49
CA PRO A 137 18.48 4.07 18.50
C PRO A 137 18.95 3.24 17.30
N LEU A 138 18.77 3.79 16.09
CA LEU A 138 19.19 3.12 14.85
C LEU A 138 20.72 3.09 14.73
N ALA A 139 21.25 2.02 14.12
CA ALA A 139 22.68 1.81 13.99
C ALA A 139 23.38 2.77 13.00
N ASN A 140 22.71 3.15 11.91
CA ASN A 140 23.35 3.82 10.76
C ASN A 140 22.98 5.30 10.60
N ASN A 141 21.86 5.75 11.19
CA ASN A 141 21.36 7.11 11.04
C ASN A 141 20.51 7.47 12.27
N PRO A 142 20.63 8.65 12.88
CA PRO A 142 19.91 8.97 14.12
C PRO A 142 18.37 9.04 13.98
N PHE A 143 17.83 9.03 12.75
CA PHE A 143 16.40 9.21 12.51
C PHE A 143 15.85 8.43 11.31
N MET A 144 16.54 8.47 10.17
CA MET A 144 16.02 8.00 8.89
C MET A 144 16.50 6.59 8.55
N ASP A 145 15.54 5.70 8.31
CA ASP A 145 15.75 4.35 7.77
C ASP A 145 14.77 4.07 6.62
N ASP A 146 14.76 2.82 6.15
CA ASP A 146 13.83 2.33 5.14
C ASP A 146 12.37 2.35 5.60
N HIS A 147 12.07 2.08 6.87
CA HIS A 147 10.69 2.14 7.40
C HIS A 147 10.06 3.54 7.25
N ILE A 148 10.81 4.60 7.56
CA ILE A 148 10.33 5.99 7.37
C ILE A 148 10.15 6.30 5.88
N VAL A 149 11.13 5.94 5.04
CA VAL A 149 11.04 6.16 3.59
C VAL A 149 9.82 5.45 2.99
N TYR A 150 9.62 4.17 3.32
CA TYR A 150 8.48 3.40 2.85
C TYR A 150 7.16 3.99 3.34
N THR A 151 7.08 4.47 4.59
CA THR A 151 5.88 5.14 5.13
C THR A 151 5.53 6.38 4.31
N ILE A 152 6.52 7.23 3.98
CA ILE A 152 6.32 8.41 3.14
C ILE A 152 5.85 8.02 1.74
N VAL A 153 6.45 6.98 1.15
CA VAL A 153 6.06 6.50 -0.18
C VAL A 153 4.63 5.95 -0.16
N LEU A 154 4.22 5.19 0.86
CA LEU A 154 2.85 4.71 1.02
C LEU A 154 1.84 5.85 1.09
N ALA A 155 2.15 6.91 1.84
CA ALA A 155 1.32 8.10 1.87
C ALA A 155 1.22 8.75 0.47
N GLY A 156 2.35 8.89 -0.23
CA GLY A 156 2.40 9.38 -1.61
C GLY A 156 1.56 8.55 -2.57
N LEU A 157 1.62 7.22 -2.48
CA LEU A 157 0.86 6.29 -3.32
C LEU A 157 -0.66 6.43 -3.13
N ALA A 158 -1.11 6.59 -1.89
CA ALA A 158 -2.53 6.81 -1.59
C ALA A 158 -3.02 8.17 -2.12
N LEU A 159 -2.20 9.22 -2.01
CA LEU A 159 -2.51 10.56 -2.52
C LEU A 159 -2.48 10.64 -4.05
N ALA A 160 -1.60 9.88 -4.70
CA ALA A 160 -1.44 9.84 -6.14
C ALA A 160 -2.47 8.96 -6.88
N ASN A 161 -3.38 8.28 -6.16
CA ASN A 161 -4.28 7.26 -6.71
C ASN A 161 -3.52 6.18 -7.51
N ALA A 162 -2.35 5.76 -7.02
CA ALA A 162 -1.46 4.84 -7.73
C ALA A 162 -2.05 3.43 -7.97
N GLY A 163 -3.17 3.09 -7.32
CA GLY A 163 -3.94 1.87 -7.58
C GLY A 163 -4.62 1.84 -8.96
N ASP A 164 -4.83 2.99 -9.60
CA ASP A 164 -5.50 3.09 -10.89
C ASP A 164 -4.61 2.71 -12.09
N THR A 165 -3.29 2.65 -11.88
CA THR A 165 -2.29 2.32 -12.91
C THR A 165 -1.66 0.96 -12.62
N LEU A 166 -1.70 0.05 -13.59
CA LEU A 166 -1.28 -1.36 -13.46
C LEU A 166 -1.90 -2.07 -12.24
N GLY A 167 -3.12 -1.69 -11.87
CA GLY A 167 -3.84 -2.22 -10.73
C GLY A 167 -5.34 -2.25 -11.00
N LEU A 168 -6.08 -2.80 -10.06
CA LEU A 168 -7.53 -2.96 -10.09
C LEU A 168 -8.25 -1.78 -9.43
N GLY A 169 -7.57 -0.68 -9.11
CA GLY A 169 -8.11 0.46 -8.36
C GLY A 169 -9.32 1.11 -9.02
N ARG A 170 -9.34 1.21 -10.36
CA ARG A 170 -10.48 1.74 -11.11
C ARG A 170 -11.72 0.86 -10.97
N TRP A 171 -11.54 -0.46 -11.11
CA TRP A 171 -12.62 -1.42 -10.92
C TRP A 171 -13.11 -1.41 -9.47
N TRP A 172 -12.19 -1.47 -8.51
CA TRP A 172 -12.49 -1.43 -7.09
C TRP A 172 -13.26 -0.16 -6.67
N GLY A 173 -12.81 1.00 -7.15
CA GLY A 173 -13.47 2.29 -6.92
C GLY A 173 -14.88 2.36 -7.50
N SER A 174 -15.20 1.54 -8.50
CA SER A 174 -16.54 1.49 -9.11
C SER A 174 -17.54 0.64 -8.31
N THR A 175 -17.09 -0.12 -7.30
CA THR A 175 -17.98 -0.99 -6.51
C THR A 175 -18.92 -0.19 -5.61
N ALA A 176 -20.12 -0.73 -5.35
CA ALA A 176 -21.10 -0.09 -4.45
C ALA A 176 -20.56 0.13 -3.03
N LEU A 177 -19.63 -0.73 -2.59
CA LEU A 177 -19.00 -0.62 -1.28
C LEU A 177 -18.11 0.63 -1.17
N VAL A 178 -17.25 0.89 -2.15
CA VAL A 178 -16.37 2.07 -2.15
C VAL A 178 -17.17 3.37 -2.34
N HIS A 179 -18.27 3.33 -3.10
CA HIS A 179 -19.19 4.46 -3.19
C HIS A 179 -19.85 4.80 -1.84
N ARG A 180 -20.16 3.79 -1.02
CA ARG A 180 -20.71 3.99 0.33
C ARG A 180 -19.64 4.38 1.35
N LEU A 181 -18.43 3.84 1.22
CA LEU A 181 -17.30 4.06 2.13
C LEU A 181 -16.06 4.49 1.32
N PRO A 182 -15.92 5.80 1.02
CA PRO A 182 -14.82 6.32 0.19
C PRO A 182 -13.42 6.11 0.76
N ILE A 183 -13.31 5.80 2.07
CA ILE A 183 -12.05 5.45 2.71
C ILE A 183 -11.48 4.13 2.21
N LEU A 184 -12.31 3.26 1.61
CA LEU A 184 -11.89 1.99 1.07
C LEU A 184 -11.24 2.10 -0.31
N LYS A 185 -11.18 3.29 -0.92
CA LYS A 185 -10.46 3.48 -2.19
C LYS A 185 -8.95 3.39 -1.97
#